data_AF-A0A2E6J509-F1
#
_entry.id   AF-A0A2E6J509-F1
#
_cell.length_a   1.000
_cell.length_b   1.000
_cell.length_c   1.000
_cell.angle_alpha   90.00
_cell.angle_beta   90.00
_cell.angle_gamma   90.00
#
_symmetry.space_group_name_H-M   'P 1'
#
loop_
_entity.id
_entity.type
_entity.pdbx_description
1 polymer ?
#
loop_
_entity_poly.entity_id
_entity_poly.type
_entity_poly.pdbx_seq_one_letter_code
_entity_poly.pdbx_strand_id
1 'polypeptide(L)' 'MVDTHVLILAAGMGTRMKSAFPKVLHRVAGRPMIEYALRAISALNVASTTV' A
#
# COMPACT_ATOMS: atom_id res chain seq x y z
N MET A 1 -11.62 -0.86 -24.57
CA MET A 1 -10.67 -0.46 -23.51
C MET A 1 -10.37 -1.68 -22.68
N VAL A 2 -9.12 -1.83 -22.20
CA VAL A 2 -8.72 -2.98 -21.38
C VAL A 2 -8.78 -2.56 -19.92
N ASP A 3 -9.33 -3.42 -19.07
CA ASP A 3 -9.40 -3.17 -17.63
C ASP A 3 -8.01 -3.18 -17.01
N THR A 4 -7.72 -2.18 -16.18
CA THR A 4 -6.47 -2.08 -15.43
C THR A 4 -6.71 -2.47 -13.98
N HIS A 5 -6.02 -3.50 -13.51
CA HIS A 5 -6.07 -3.96 -12.13
C HIS A 5 -4.75 -3.67 -11.42
N VAL A 6 -4.82 -3.26 -10.15
CA VAL A 6 -3.64 -2.94 -9.34
C VAL A 6 -3.50 -3.93 -8.19
N LEU A 7 -2.29 -4.44 -8.00
CA LEU A 7 -1.92 -5.30 -6.87
C LEU A 7 -0.80 -4.62 -6.06
N ILE A 8 -1.07 -4.31 -4.78
CA ILE A 8 -0.10 -3.74 -3.85
C ILE A 8 0.42 -4.84 -2.95
N LEU A 9 1.65 -5.30 -3.15
CA LEU A 9 2.23 -6.36 -2.32
C LEU A 9 2.54 -5.85 -0.90
N ALA A 10 1.68 -6.18 0.07
CA ALA A 10 1.77 -5.70 1.45
C ALA A 10 1.97 -6.81 2.51
N ALA A 11 2.19 -8.06 2.10
CA ALA A 11 2.28 -9.22 3.00
C ALA A 11 3.56 -9.31 3.88
N GLY A 12 4.49 -8.37 3.74
CA GLY A 12 5.78 -8.41 4.45
C GLY A 12 5.67 -8.02 5.93
N MET A 13 6.05 -8.95 6.82
CA MET A 13 6.05 -8.74 8.28
C MET A 13 6.97 -7.60 8.77
N GLY A 14 8.00 -7.22 8.01
CA GLY A 14 8.88 -6.11 8.40
C GLY A 14 9.76 -6.40 9.62
N THR A 15 10.27 -7.62 9.77
CA THR A 15 10.98 -8.10 10.99
C THR A 15 12.17 -7.23 11.43
N ARG A 16 12.89 -6.60 10.49
CA ARG A 16 13.99 -5.67 10.82
C ARG A 16 13.53 -4.36 11.45
N MET A 17 12.23 -4.05 11.40
CA MET A 17 11.65 -2.87 12.03
C MET A 17 11.47 -3.02 13.55
N LYS A 18 11.64 -4.25 14.10
CA LYS A 18 11.55 -4.53 15.54
C LYS A 18 10.28 -3.94 16.18
N SER A 19 9.15 -4.11 15.52
CA SER A 19 7.86 -3.54 15.87
C SER A 19 6.77 -4.61 15.79
N ALA A 20 5.75 -4.50 16.65
CA ALA A 20 4.56 -5.33 16.56
C ALA A 20 3.69 -4.98 15.34
N PHE A 21 3.89 -3.79 14.75
CA PHE A 21 3.18 -3.38 13.55
C PHE A 21 3.86 -3.92 12.29
N PRO A 22 3.09 -4.39 11.29
CA PRO A 22 3.61 -4.64 9.94
C PRO A 22 4.31 -3.40 9.36
N LYS A 23 5.30 -3.61 8.48
CA LYS A 23 6.06 -2.51 7.84
C LYS A 23 5.10 -1.44 7.30
N VAL A 24 4.14 -1.84 6.48
CA VAL A 24 3.25 -0.95 5.73
C VAL A 24 2.36 -0.04 6.59
N LEU A 25 2.18 -0.37 7.87
CA LEU A 25 1.38 0.42 8.82
C LEU A 25 2.20 1.46 9.60
N HIS A 26 3.53 1.43 9.52
CA HIS A 26 4.34 2.47 10.14
C HIS A 26 4.09 3.83 9.47
N ARG A 27 4.04 4.88 10.29
CA ARG A 27 3.72 6.23 9.82
C ARG A 27 4.96 6.94 9.28
N VAL A 28 4.80 7.60 8.13
CA VAL A 28 5.71 8.57 7.54
C VAL A 28 4.94 9.87 7.38
N ALA A 29 5.48 10.99 7.86
CA ALA A 29 4.80 12.29 7.88
C ALA A 29 3.33 12.22 8.37
N GLY A 30 3.07 11.43 9.41
CA GLY A 30 1.75 11.26 10.02
C GLY A 30 0.83 10.24 9.33
N ARG A 31 1.19 9.66 8.19
CA ARG A 31 0.35 8.70 7.43
C ARG A 31 0.99 7.30 7.35
N PRO A 32 0.23 6.20 7.46
CA PRO A 32 0.76 4.86 7.19
C PRO A 32 1.42 4.77 5.81
N MET A 33 2.55 4.09 5.69
CA MET A 33 3.27 3.96 4.42
C MET A 33 2.38 3.46 3.27
N ILE A 34 1.45 2.52 3.53
CA ILE A 34 0.54 2.01 2.50
C ILE A 34 -0.40 3.08 1.92
N GLU A 35 -0.73 4.11 2.70
CA GLU A 35 -1.61 5.18 2.26
C GLU A 35 -1.01 5.95 1.09
N TYR A 36 0.32 6.06 1.02
CA TYR A 36 1.00 6.69 -0.10
C TYR A 36 0.84 5.91 -1.40
N ALA A 37 0.89 4.57 -1.36
CA ALA A 37 0.66 3.74 -2.53
C ALA A 37 -0.80 3.85 -3.02
N LEU A 38 -1.76 3.79 -2.09
CA LEU A 38 -3.19 3.96 -2.39
C LEU A 38 -3.50 5.35 -2.97
N ARG A 39 -2.89 6.40 -2.44
CA ARG A 39 -3.03 7.76 -2.97
C ARG A 39 -2.40 7.92 -4.35
N ALA A 40 -1.23 7.33 -4.59
CA ALA A 40 -0.56 7.42 -5.88
C ALA A 40 -1.41 6.85 -7.02
N ILE A 41 -2.17 5.78 -6.75
CA ILE A 41 -3.05 5.15 -7.75
C ILE A 41 -4.45 5.78 -7.82
N SER A 42 -4.80 6.68 -6.90
CA SER A 42 -6.15 7.27 -6.81
C SER A 42 -6.55 8.12 -8.03
N ALA A 43 -5.57 8.62 -8.79
CA ALA A 43 -5.81 9.37 -10.03
C ALA A 43 -6.01 8.47 -11.26
N LEU A 44 -5.84 7.16 -11.12
CA LEU A 44 -5.97 6.20 -12.22
C LEU A 44 -7.40 5.66 -12.29
N ASN A 45 -7.90 5.44 -13.49
CA ASN A 45 -9.13 4.68 -13.70
C ASN A 45 -8.83 3.18 -13.68
N VAL A 46 -8.92 2.57 -12.50
CA VAL A 46 -8.63 1.14 -12.28
C VAL A 46 -9.92 0.36 -12.02
N ALA A 47 -10.01 -0.84 -12.59
CA ALA A 47 -11.15 -1.73 -12.42
C ALA A 47 -11.16 -2.39 -11.02
N SER A 48 -9.98 -2.66 -10.44
CA SER A 48 -9.88 -3.10 -9.05
C SER A 48 -8.52 -2.78 -8.44
N THR A 49 -8.48 -2.76 -7.11
CA THR A 49 -7.25 -2.70 -6.31
C THR A 49 -7.28 -3.83 -5.28
N THR A 50 -6.23 -4.65 -5.28
CA THR A 50 -6.00 -5.71 -4.28
C THR A 50 -4.73 -5.40 -3.51
N VAL A 51 -4.72 -5.67 -2.21
CA VAL A 51 -3.60 -5.44 -1.29
C VAL A 51 -3.20 -6.75 -0.63
#